data_AF-A0A7X8JGR2-F1
#
_entry.id   AF-A0A7X8JGR2-F1
#
_cell.length_a   1.000
_cell.length_b   1.000
_cell.length_c   1.000
_cell.angle_alpha   90.00
_cell.angle_beta   90.00
_cell.angle_gamma   90.00
#
_symmetry.space_group_name_H-M   'P 1'
#
loop_
_entity.id
_entity.type
_entity.pdbx_description
1 polymer ?
#
loop_
_entity_poly.entity_id
_entity_poly.type
_entity_poly.pdbx_seq_one_letter_code
_entity_poly.pdbx_strand_id
1 'polypeptide(L)' 'MEATKMNHPNEGIICSVNTCYYYMQGDHCSASKIQVEPRNSVSSEQTDCATFQYSENKS' A
#
# COMPACT_ATOMS: atom_id res chain seq x y z
N MET A 1 -5.74 10.63 -9.11
CA MET A 1 -4.61 10.40 -10.03
C MET A 1 -4.09 9.03 -9.68
N GLU A 2 -4.41 8.00 -10.45
CA GLU A 2 -4.25 6.60 -10.03
C GLU A 2 -2.77 6.18 -9.85
N ALA A 3 -2.52 5.25 -8.93
CA ALA A 3 -1.22 4.60 -8.76
C ALA A 3 -1.10 3.42 -9.74
N THR A 4 0.12 3.08 -10.16
CA THR A 4 0.40 1.90 -10.99
C THR A 4 1.30 0.92 -10.25
N LYS A 5 1.24 -0.37 -10.59
CA LYS A 5 2.10 -1.40 -10.01
C LYS A 5 3.42 -1.45 -10.78
N MET A 6 4.52 -1.16 -10.09
CA MET A 6 5.88 -1.19 -10.61
C MET A 6 6.50 -2.59 -10.47
N ASN A 7 7.63 -2.81 -11.14
CA ASN A 7 8.44 -4.03 -11.06
C ASN A 7 9.58 -3.96 -10.01
N HIS A 8 9.65 -2.87 -9.25
CA HIS A 8 10.63 -2.61 -8.20
C HIS A 8 9.91 -1.96 -6.99
N PRO A 9 10.51 -2.00 -5.79
CA PRO A 9 9.92 -1.38 -4.62
C PRO A 9 9.85 0.14 -4.75
N ASN A 10 8.80 0.71 -4.18
CA ASN A 10 8.79 2.11 -3.79
C ASN A 10 9.62 2.24 -2.51
N GLU A 11 10.87 2.65 -2.70
CA GLU A 11 11.88 2.70 -1.64
C GLU A 11 11.39 3.49 -0.41
N GLY A 12 11.58 2.92 0.77
CA GLY A 12 11.14 3.51 2.03
C GLY A 12 9.67 3.28 2.39
N ILE A 13 8.87 2.61 1.55
CA ILE A 13 7.49 2.23 1.88
C ILE A 13 7.41 0.73 2.23
N ILE A 14 7.02 0.45 3.48
CA ILE A 14 6.71 -0.90 3.95
C ILE A 14 5.22 -1.18 3.73
N CYS A 15 4.90 -2.31 3.10
CA CYS A 15 3.55 -2.83 2.95
C CYS A 15 3.47 -4.23 3.57
N SER A 16 3.02 -4.29 4.82
CA SER A 16 2.84 -5.56 5.56
C SER A 16 1.50 -6.26 5.25
N VAL A 17 0.67 -5.67 4.40
CA VAL A 17 -0.64 -6.22 4.00
C VAL A 17 -0.45 -7.05 2.72
N ASN A 18 -0.21 -8.35 2.88
CA ASN A 18 0.05 -9.25 1.75
C ASN A 18 -1.13 -9.43 0.77
N THR A 19 -2.33 -8.99 1.16
CA THR A 19 -3.52 -8.93 0.30
C THR A 19 -3.61 -7.62 -0.49
N CYS A 20 -2.65 -6.71 -0.34
CA CYS A 20 -2.55 -5.51 -1.16
C CYS A 20 -2.11 -5.89 -2.56
N TYR A 21 -2.83 -5.41 -3.58
CA TYR A 21 -2.47 -5.55 -4.98
C TYR A 21 -1.05 -5.05 -5.27
N TYR A 22 -0.56 -4.05 -4.54
CA TYR A 22 0.79 -3.51 -4.67
C TYR A 22 1.83 -4.21 -3.80
N TYR A 23 1.46 -5.24 -3.03
CA TYR A 23 2.41 -6.02 -2.24
C TYR A 23 3.51 -6.62 -3.14
N MET A 24 4.73 -6.52 -2.66
CA MET A 24 5.92 -7.13 -3.20
C MET A 24 6.65 -7.86 -2.07
N GLN A 25 7.26 -9.00 -2.39
CA GLN A 25 7.96 -9.84 -1.43
C GLN A 25 8.99 -9.04 -0.62
N GLY A 26 9.09 -9.33 0.69
CA GLY A 26 9.93 -8.56 1.61
C GLY A 26 9.20 -7.38 2.26
N ASP A 27 7.87 -7.41 2.27
CA ASP A 27 7.00 -6.35 2.80
C ASP A 27 7.24 -5.00 2.14
N HIS A 28 7.50 -5.04 0.84
CA HIS A 28 7.65 -3.84 0.03
C HIS A 28 6.33 -3.46 -0.64
N CYS A 29 6.11 -2.16 -0.81
CA CYS A 29 5.07 -1.66 -1.70
C CYS A 29 5.66 -1.43 -3.09
N SER A 30 4.98 -1.86 -4.14
CA SER A 30 5.35 -1.59 -5.54
C SER A 30 4.46 -0.53 -6.20
N ALA A 31 3.63 0.17 -5.43
CA ALA A 31 2.83 1.28 -5.95
C ALA A 31 3.74 2.45 -6.36
N SER A 32 3.53 2.99 -7.57
CA SER A 32 4.32 4.12 -8.10
C SER A 32 4.28 5.39 -7.23
N LYS A 33 3.26 5.50 -6.39
CA LYS A 33 3.05 6.53 -5.38
C LYS A 33 2.04 5.99 -4.37
N ILE A 34 2.03 6.55 -3.17
CA ILE A 34 1.00 6.28 -2.17
C ILE A 34 0.23 7.55 -1.84
N GLN A 35 -1.05 7.40 -1.57
CA GLN A 35 -1.88 8.41 -0.96
C GLN A 35 -2.18 7.97 0.46
N VAL A 36 -1.82 8.83 1.40
CA VAL A 36 -2.05 8.63 2.82
C VAL A 36 -3.23 9.49 3.22
N GLU A 37 -4.23 8.88 3.85
CA GLU A 37 -5.40 9.60 4.34
C GLU A 37 -5.59 9.35 5.84
N PRO A 38 -6.04 10.36 6.60
CA PRO A 38 -6.44 10.17 7.98
C PRO A 38 -7.70 9.29 8.00
N ARG A 39 -7.62 8.09 8.58
CA ARG A 39 -8.79 7.21 8.70
C ARG A 39 -9.48 7.45 10.03
N ASN A 40 -10.53 8.27 10.05
CA ASN A 40 -11.33 8.52 11.27
C ASN A 40 -10.48 8.75 12.54
N SER A 41 -9.28 9.32 12.36
CA SER A 41 -8.22 9.28 13.35
C SER A 41 -8.44 10.39 14.37
N VAL A 42 -8.51 10.01 15.65
CA VAL A 42 -8.48 10.94 16.78
C VAL A 42 -7.05 11.23 17.24
N SER A 43 -6.04 10.51 16.70
CA SER A 43 -4.61 10.72 16.96
C SER A 43 -3.78 10.52 15.70
N SER A 44 -2.69 11.27 15.56
CA SER A 44 -1.81 11.31 14.38
C SER A 44 -1.10 9.99 14.03
N GLU A 45 -1.27 8.95 14.84
CA GLU A 45 -0.55 7.67 14.74
C GLU A 45 -1.25 6.67 13.81
N GLN A 46 -2.53 6.92 13.46
CA GLN A 46 -3.30 6.06 12.58
C GLN A 46 -3.50 6.72 11.22
N THR A 47 -2.78 6.22 10.22
CA THR A 47 -2.89 6.65 8.82
C THR A 47 -3.21 5.46 7.93
N ASP A 48 -4.21 5.59 7.07
CA ASP A 48 -4.52 4.56 6.07
C ASP A 48 -3.81 4.84 4.75
N CYS A 49 -3.39 3.77 4.10
CA CYS A 49 -3.01 3.80 2.70
C CYS A 49 -4.27 3.81 1.84
N ALA A 50 -4.71 4.98 1.37
CA ALA A 50 -5.83 5.10 0.44
C ALA A 50 -5.52 4.47 -0.93
N THR A 51 -4.23 4.20 -1.21
CA THR A 51 -3.77 3.41 -2.37
C THR A 51 -3.95 1.90 -2.17
N PHE A 52 -4.37 1.44 -0.99
CA PHE A 52 -4.67 0.02 -0.79
C PHE A 52 -5.75 -0.44 -1.76
N GLN A 53 -5.44 -1.49 -2.51
CA GLN A 53 -6.38 -2.21 -3.35
C GLN A 53 -6.30 -3.67 -2.97
N TYR A 54 -7.43 -4.29 -2.67
CA TYR A 54 -7.46 -5.72 -2.35
C TYR A 54 -7.19 -6.56 -3.60
N SER A 55 -6.26 -7.51 -3.49
CA SER A 55 -6.09 -8.60 -4.45
C SER A 55 -6.55 -9.90 -3.80
N GLU A 56 -7.61 -10.49 -4.34
CA GLU A 56 -7.99 -11.86 -3.99
C GLU A 56 -6.89 -12.81 -4.46
N ASN A 57 -6.15 -13.40 -3.52
CA ASN A 57 -5.35 -14.58 -3.80
C ASN A 57 -6.32 -15.73 -4.10
N LYS A 58 -6.76 -15.88 -5.34
CA LYS A 58 -7.36 -17.14 -5.79
C LYS A 58 -6.26 -18.20 -5.74
N SER A 59 -6.39 -19.11 -4.78
CA SER A 59 -5.64 -20.36 -4.73
C SER A 59 -5.87 -21.21 -5.98
#